data_AF-A0A8C4RAF5-F1
#
_entry.id   AF-A0A8C4RAF5-F1
#
_cell.length_a   1.000
_cell.length_b   1.000
_cell.length_c   1.000
_cell.angle_alpha   90.00
_cell.angle_beta   90.00
_cell.angle_gamma   90.00
#
_symmetry.space_group_name_H-M   'P 1'
#
loop_
_entity.id
_entity.type
_entity.pdbx_description
1 polymer ?
#
loop_
_entity_poly.entity_id
_entity_poly.type
_entity_poly.pdbx_seq_one_letter_code
_entity_poly.pdbx_strand_id
1 'polypeptide(L)'
;MASTSGPDDELTIPRAAINKLIKELLPSVRVANDARELIVNCCTEFIHLVSSEANDICNKSEKKHFPRAPLESLGFGAYIGEVKDVLQECKTVALKRRKGSSRLENLGIPEEELLRQQQELFAKVLALLVTQEHLTMQNLSRVYRLQ
;
A
#
# COMPACT_ATOMS: atom_id res chain seq x y z
N MET A 1 31.94 1.46 -24.96
CA MET A 1 30.96 1.18 -23.89
C MET A 1 30.77 2.47 -23.13
N ALA A 2 29.64 3.13 -23.33
CA ALA A 2 29.38 4.45 -22.75
C ALA A 2 28.89 4.29 -21.31
N SER A 3 29.69 4.83 -20.39
CA SER A 3 29.27 5.18 -19.04
C SER A 3 28.22 6.28 -19.11
N THR A 4 26.99 5.97 -18.68
CA THR A 4 26.00 6.98 -18.30
C THR A 4 25.53 6.68 -16.88
N SER A 5 26.37 7.02 -15.91
CA SER A 5 25.93 7.28 -14.54
C SER A 5 25.08 8.55 -14.57
N GLY A 6 23.75 8.40 -14.66
CA GLY A 6 22.83 9.43 -14.17
C GLY A 6 22.80 9.34 -12.65
N PRO A 7 22.69 10.46 -11.91
CA PRO A 7 22.60 10.38 -10.47
C PRO A 7 21.39 9.52 -10.13
N ASP A 8 21.63 8.50 -9.32
CA ASP A 8 20.59 7.73 -8.66
C ASP A 8 19.47 8.70 -8.23
N ASP A 9 18.25 8.49 -8.73
CA ASP A 9 17.08 8.74 -7.89
C ASP A 9 17.24 7.76 -6.71
N GLU A 10 18.10 8.13 -5.76
CA GLU A 10 18.37 7.37 -4.56
C GLU A 10 17.02 7.18 -3.89
N LEU A 11 16.57 5.92 -3.80
CA LEU A 11 15.27 5.56 -3.25
C LEU A 11 15.26 5.97 -1.77
N THR A 12 14.82 7.20 -1.54
CA THR A 12 14.80 7.85 -0.23
C THR A 12 13.38 7.85 0.31
N ILE A 13 13.27 7.87 1.64
CA ILE A 13 11.98 8.06 2.28
C ILE A 13 11.43 9.43 1.88
N PRO A 14 10.14 9.55 1.50
CA PRO A 14 9.57 10.82 1.09
C PRO A 14 9.78 11.91 2.14
N ARG A 15 10.30 13.07 1.72
CA ARG A 15 10.57 14.23 2.58
C ARG A 15 9.38 14.62 3.45
N ALA A 16 8.17 14.48 2.91
CA ALA A 16 6.92 14.75 3.63
C ALA A 16 6.73 13.84 4.85
N ALA A 17 7.09 12.55 4.75
CA ALA A 17 7.00 11.59 5.85
C ALA A 17 8.00 11.93 6.96
N ILE A 18 9.25 12.25 6.59
CA ILE A 18 10.27 12.69 7.55
C ILE A 18 9.86 13.99 8.23
N ASN A 19 9.34 14.96 7.47
CA ASN A 19 8.85 16.22 8.03
C ASN A 19 7.68 16.03 9.00
N LYS A 20 6.80 15.07 8.72
CA LYS A 20 5.71 14.70 9.62
C LYS A 20 6.25 14.08 10.92
N LEU A 21 7.15 13.10 10.82
CA LEU A 21 7.80 12.48 11.99
C LEU A 21 8.54 13.50 12.87
N ILE A 22 9.31 14.41 12.26
CA ILE A 22 10.02 15.47 13.00
C ILE A 22 9.02 16.35 13.78
N LYS A 23 7.89 16.73 13.18
CA LYS A 23 6.87 17.56 13.86
C LYS A 23 6.14 16.82 14.97
N GLU A 24 5.93 15.52 14.81
CA GLU A 24 5.30 14.68 15.84
C GLU A 24 6.22 14.50 17.06
N LEU A 25 7.53 14.28 16.82
CA LEU A 25 8.52 14.11 17.89
C LEU A 25 8.96 15.44 18.52
N LEU A 26 9.04 16.52 17.73
CA LEU A 26 9.56 17.82 18.13
C LEU A 26 8.60 18.96 17.73
N PRO A 27 7.42 19.07 18.36
CA PRO A 27 6.33 19.93 17.91
C PRO A 27 6.63 21.43 17.91
N SER A 28 7.54 21.90 18.78
CA SER A 28 7.87 23.32 18.94
C SER A 28 9.29 23.69 18.50
N VAL A 29 10.01 22.74 17.89
CA VAL A 29 11.42 22.95 17.51
C VAL A 29 11.53 23.30 16.03
N ARG A 30 12.26 24.37 15.74
CA ARG A 30 12.66 24.69 14.37
C ARG A 30 13.86 23.83 13.99
N VAL A 31 13.68 22.96 13.00
CA VAL A 31 14.76 22.14 12.42
C VAL A 31 15.17 22.73 11.08
N ALA A 32 16.46 23.03 10.93
CA ALA A 32 17.07 23.57 9.72
C ALA A 32 16.88 22.63 8.52
N ASN A 33 16.88 23.18 7.31
CA ASN A 33 16.68 22.38 6.10
C ASN A 33 17.78 21.32 5.94
N ASP A 34 19.05 21.72 6.12
CA ASP A 34 20.19 20.81 6.01
C ASP A 34 20.14 19.65 7.01
N ALA A 35 19.61 19.89 8.21
CA ALA A 35 19.40 18.83 9.20
C ALA A 35 18.29 17.87 8.76
N ARG A 36 17.25 18.35 8.07
CA ARG A 36 16.19 17.49 7.51
C ARG A 36 16.74 16.64 6.37
N GLU A 37 17.57 17.22 5.50
CA GLU A 37 18.28 16.49 4.44
C GLU A 37 19.19 15.40 5.03
N LEU A 38 19.95 15.73 6.08
CA LEU A 38 20.79 14.76 6.77
C LEU A 38 19.97 13.61 7.35
N ILE A 39 18.82 13.89 7.98
CA ILE A 39 17.94 12.84 8.52
C ILE A 39 17.42 11.93 7.40
N VAL A 40 17.06 12.47 6.24
CA VAL A 40 16.65 11.65 5.07
C VAL A 40 17.76 10.68 4.69
N ASN A 41 18.99 11.17 4.57
CA ASN A 41 20.15 10.34 4.22
C ASN A 41 20.42 9.27 5.30
N CYS A 42 20.36 9.64 6.58
CA CYS A 42 20.49 8.70 7.69
C CYS A 42 19.40 7.62 7.68
N CYS A 43 18.17 7.93 7.27
CA CYS A 43 17.12 6.93 7.13
C CYS A 43 17.45 5.90 6.04
N THR A 44 17.95 6.36 4.89
CA THR A 44 18.41 5.47 3.81
C THR A 44 19.58 4.60 4.26
N GLU A 45 20.60 5.20 4.88
CA GLU A 45 21.75 4.48 5.42
C GLU A 45 21.33 3.45 6.49
N PHE A 46 20.39 3.80 7.38
CA PHE A 46 19.89 2.89 8.39
C PHE A 46 19.22 1.65 7.78
N ILE A 47 18.45 1.82 6.70
CA ILE A 47 17.86 0.70 5.97
C ILE A 47 18.96 -0.21 5.40
N HIS A 48 20.00 0.38 4.80
CA HIS A 48 21.14 -0.39 4.27
C HIS A 48 21.91 -1.12 5.36
N LEU A 49 22.19 -0.47 6.49
CA LEU A 49 22.88 -1.06 7.64
C LEU A 49 22.13 -2.29 8.16
N VAL A 50 20.84 -2.14 8.49
CA VAL A 50 20.03 -3.24 9.01
C VAL A 50 19.90 -4.36 7.99
N SER A 51 19.72 -4.03 6.71
CA SER A 51 19.61 -5.02 5.62
C SER A 51 20.92 -5.79 5.43
N SER A 52 22.07 -5.11 5.50
CA SER A 52 23.38 -5.74 5.38
C SER A 52 23.64 -6.70 6.54
N GLU A 53 23.41 -6.26 7.79
CA GLU A 53 23.57 -7.13 8.96
C GLU A 53 22.62 -8.34 8.89
N ALA A 54 21.38 -8.12 8.44
CA ALA A 54 20.41 -9.17 8.26
C ALA A 54 20.86 -10.20 7.22
N ASN A 55 21.41 -9.75 6.10
CA ASN A 55 21.96 -10.62 5.07
C ASN A 55 23.17 -11.41 5.58
N ASP A 56 24.09 -10.77 6.30
CA ASP A 56 25.27 -11.44 6.86
C ASP A 56 24.89 -12.54 7.86
N ILE A 57 23.93 -12.26 8.74
CA ILE A 57 23.42 -13.26 9.69
C ILE A 57 22.72 -14.39 8.94
N CYS A 58 21.91 -14.06 7.93
CA CYS A 58 21.22 -15.06 7.10
C CYS A 58 22.21 -15.99 6.39
N ASN A 59 23.28 -15.45 5.83
CA ASN A 59 24.32 -16.21 5.13
C ASN A 59 25.13 -17.09 6.08
N LYS A 60 25.35 -16.64 7.33
CA LYS A 60 26.06 -17.40 8.37
C LYS A 60 25.17 -18.47 9.03
N SER A 61 23.85 -18.37 8.93
CA SER A 61 22.91 -19.31 9.57
C SER A 61 22.23 -20.23 8.56
N GLU A 62 22.26 -21.54 8.76
CA GLU A 62 21.50 -22.50 7.91
C GLU A 62 19.98 -22.49 8.17
N LYS A 63 19.47 -21.57 9.01
CA LYS A 63 18.06 -21.55 9.45
C LYS A 63 17.33 -20.30 8.95
N LYS A 64 15.99 -20.41 8.86
CA LYS A 64 15.09 -19.32 8.44
C LYS A 64 15.38 -18.04 9.23
N HIS A 65 15.45 -16.94 8.50
CA HIS A 65 15.71 -15.57 8.96
C HIS A 65 14.91 -15.20 10.23
N PHE A 66 15.59 -14.98 11.35
CA PHE A 66 14.96 -14.48 12.58
C PHE A 66 15.16 -12.96 12.68
N PRO A 67 14.08 -12.15 12.67
CA PRO A 67 14.17 -10.68 12.65
C PRO A 67 14.82 -10.05 13.89
N ARG A 68 15.14 -10.83 14.93
CA ARG A 68 15.76 -10.34 16.18
C ARG A 68 17.27 -10.19 16.05
N ALA A 69 17.92 -11.13 15.38
CA ALA A 69 19.37 -11.24 15.40
C ALA A 69 20.11 -10.00 14.84
N PRO A 70 19.63 -9.33 13.78
CA PRO A 70 20.33 -8.14 13.25
C PRO A 70 20.20 -6.93 14.19
N LEU A 71 19.02 -6.71 14.76
CA LEU A 71 18.79 -5.57 15.66
C LEU A 71 19.50 -5.75 17.01
N GLU A 72 19.61 -6.97 17.53
CA GLU A 72 20.41 -7.24 18.75
C GLU A 72 21.90 -7.01 18.48
N SER A 73 22.42 -7.50 17.35
CA SER A 73 23.83 -7.34 16.94
C SER A 73 24.23 -5.87 16.80
N LEU A 74 23.35 -5.06 16.19
CA LEU A 74 23.57 -3.61 16.00
C LEU A 74 23.33 -2.76 17.26
N GLY A 75 22.95 -3.37 18.39
CA GLY A 75 22.68 -2.64 19.63
C GLY A 75 21.29 -1.98 19.72
N PHE A 76 20.39 -2.27 18.78
CA PHE A 76 19.00 -1.79 18.75
C PHE A 76 18.03 -2.71 19.51
N GLY A 77 18.50 -3.36 20.58
CA GLY A 77 17.72 -4.33 21.35
C GLY A 77 16.40 -3.79 21.90
N ALA A 78 16.33 -2.50 22.21
CA ALA A 78 15.13 -1.83 22.71
C ALA A 78 13.97 -1.85 21.70
N TYR A 79 14.25 -1.85 20.39
CA TYR A 79 13.21 -1.79 19.35
C TYR A 79 12.54 -3.14 19.08
N ILE A 80 13.09 -4.23 19.62
CA ILE A 80 12.66 -5.60 19.33
C ILE A 80 11.24 -5.88 19.83
N GLY A 81 10.81 -5.21 20.90
CA GLY A 81 9.42 -5.31 21.39
C GLY A 81 8.44 -4.83 20.32
N GLU A 82 8.55 -3.56 19.96
CA GLU A 82 7.66 -2.90 18.98
C GLU A 82 7.72 -3.58 17.60
N VAL A 83 8.90 -3.99 17.14
CA VAL A 83 9.06 -4.70 15.86
C VAL A 83 8.29 -6.03 15.84
N LYS A 84 8.18 -6.75 16.97
CA LYS A 84 7.37 -7.98 17.04
C LYS A 84 5.89 -7.70 16.99
N ASP A 85 5.45 -6.63 17.63
CA ASP A 85 4.05 -6.26 17.65
C ASP A 85 3.59 -5.92 16.22
N VAL A 86 4.39 -5.13 15.49
CA VAL A 86 4.18 -4.86 14.06
C VAL A 86 4.23 -6.13 13.22
N LEU A 87 5.19 -7.04 13.46
CA LEU A 87 5.25 -8.33 12.76
C LEU A 87 3.99 -9.16 12.98
N GLN A 88 3.43 -9.16 14.18
CA GLN A 88 2.22 -9.91 14.52
C GLN A 88 0.98 -9.31 13.87
N GLU A 89 0.88 -7.99 13.80
CA GLU A 89 -0.15 -7.30 13.03
C GLU A 89 -0.06 -7.63 11.54
N CYS A 90 1.13 -7.54 10.94
CA CYS A 90 1.38 -7.89 9.54
C CYS A 90 0.96 -9.33 9.22
N LYS A 91 1.26 -10.29 10.10
CA LYS A 91 0.79 -11.68 9.97
C LYS A 91 -0.73 -11.77 10.00
N THR A 92 -1.37 -11.03 10.90
CA THR A 92 -2.84 -11.01 11.02
C THR A 92 -3.49 -10.44 9.76
N VAL A 93 -2.96 -9.34 9.23
CA VAL A 93 -3.43 -8.73 7.96
C VAL A 93 -3.25 -9.70 6.79
N ALA A 94 -2.08 -10.34 6.68
CA ALA A 94 -1.82 -11.33 5.63
C ALA A 94 -2.79 -12.53 5.71
N LEU A 95 -3.09 -13.02 6.92
CA LEU A 95 -4.06 -14.09 7.15
C LEU A 95 -5.47 -13.68 6.74
N LYS A 96 -5.90 -12.45 7.08
CA LYS A 96 -7.21 -11.91 6.66
C LYS A 96 -7.30 -11.82 5.14
N ARG A 97 -6.26 -11.33 4.46
CA ARG A 97 -6.22 -11.26 2.99
C ARG A 97 -6.35 -12.64 2.35
N ARG A 98 -5.62 -13.64 2.87
CA ARG A 98 -5.70 -15.03 2.39
C ARG A 98 -7.10 -15.62 2.57
N LYS A 99 -7.74 -15.36 3.72
CA LYS A 99 -9.14 -15.77 3.97
C LYS A 99 -10.14 -15.07 3.05
N GLY A 100 -9.91 -13.79 2.71
CA GLY A 100 -10.72 -13.05 1.74
C GLY A 100 -10.67 -13.68 0.34
N SER A 101 -9.47 -13.99 -0.16
CA SER A 101 -9.30 -14.70 -1.44
C SER A 101 -9.99 -16.07 -1.43
N SER A 102 -9.75 -16.84 -0.37
CA SER A 102 -10.35 -18.17 -0.23
C SER A 102 -11.88 -18.12 -0.15
N ARG A 103 -12.48 -17.09 0.44
CA ARG A 103 -13.94 -16.91 0.43
C ARG A 103 -14.48 -16.59 -0.96
N LEU A 104 -13.75 -15.79 -1.75
CA LEU A 104 -14.13 -15.45 -3.12
C LEU A 104 -14.07 -16.69 -4.03
N GLU A 105 -13.08 -17.56 -3.83
CA GLU A 105 -12.92 -18.82 -4.57
C GLU A 105 -13.92 -19.90 -4.13
N ASN A 106 -14.45 -19.83 -2.90
CA ASN A 106 -15.37 -20.80 -2.33
C ASN A 106 -16.77 -20.21 -2.05
N LEU A 107 -17.27 -19.33 -2.92
CA LEU A 107 -18.60 -18.70 -2.75
C LEU A 107 -19.76 -19.72 -2.79
N GLY A 108 -19.52 -20.95 -3.25
CA GLY A 108 -20.54 -22.01 -3.33
C GLY A 108 -21.59 -21.77 -4.42
N ILE A 109 -21.60 -20.60 -5.06
CA ILE A 109 -22.39 -20.27 -6.24
C ILE A 109 -21.50 -20.56 -7.47
N PRO A 110 -21.97 -21.38 -8.43
CA PRO A 110 -21.20 -21.64 -9.64
C PRO A 110 -21.00 -20.34 -10.44
N GLU A 111 -19.85 -20.24 -11.11
CA GLU A 111 -19.47 -19.06 -11.91
C GLU A 111 -20.53 -18.70 -12.96
N GLU A 112 -21.19 -19.70 -13.54
CA GLU A 112 -22.29 -19.53 -14.50
C GLU A 112 -23.48 -18.77 -13.92
N GLU A 113 -23.87 -19.08 -12.68
CA GLU A 113 -24.99 -18.40 -12.02
C GLU A 113 -24.62 -16.96 -11.62
N LEU A 114 -23.37 -16.72 -11.22
CA LEU A 114 -22.87 -15.36 -10.99
C LEU A 114 -22.85 -14.52 -12.27
N LEU A 115 -22.42 -15.11 -13.39
CA LEU A 115 -22.41 -14.44 -14.69
C LEU A 115 -23.83 -14.09 -15.15
N ARG A 116 -24.77 -15.03 -14.99
CA ARG A 116 -26.18 -14.79 -15.29
C ARG A 116 -26.74 -13.63 -14.47
N GLN A 117 -26.50 -13.59 -13.16
CA GLN A 117 -26.94 -12.49 -12.29
C GLN A 117 -26.33 -11.15 -12.71
N GLN A 118 -25.04 -11.13 -13.06
CA GLN A 118 -24.37 -9.94 -13.57
C GLN A 118 -25.01 -9.44 -14.89
N GLN A 119 -25.28 -10.35 -15.83
CA GLN A 119 -25.92 -10.03 -17.11
C GLN A 119 -27.34 -9.49 -16.92
N GLU A 120 -28.11 -10.07 -16.01
CA GLU A 120 -29.47 -9.59 -15.69
C GLU A 120 -29.44 -8.17 -15.12
N LEU A 121 -28.50 -7.88 -14.23
CA LEU A 121 -28.30 -6.53 -13.70
C LEU A 121 -27.93 -5.54 -14.82
N PHE A 122 -27.03 -5.91 -15.74
CA PHE A 122 -26.69 -5.05 -16.88
C PHE A 122 -27.88 -4.83 -17.81
N ALA A 123 -28.63 -5.87 -18.16
CA ALA A 123 -29.83 -5.75 -18.98
C ALA A 123 -30.87 -4.81 -18.34
N LYS A 124 -31.05 -4.89 -17.02
CA LYS A 124 -31.95 -4.01 -16.27
C LYS A 124 -31.50 -2.55 -16.32
N VAL A 125 -30.21 -2.28 -16.16
CA VAL A 125 -29.66 -0.92 -16.27
C VAL A 125 -29.86 -0.37 -17.69
N LEU A 126 -29.57 -1.18 -18.72
CA LEU A 126 -29.78 -0.78 -20.12
C LEU A 126 -31.26 -0.46 -20.42
N ALA A 127 -32.20 -1.28 -19.95
CA ALA A 127 -33.63 -1.04 -20.13
C ALA A 127 -34.11 0.25 -19.46
N LEU A 128 -33.59 0.57 -18.26
CA LEU A 128 -33.89 1.82 -17.56
C LEU A 128 -33.38 3.04 -18.33
N LEU A 129 -32.16 2.97 -18.89
CA LEU A 129 -31.61 4.05 -19.70
C LEU A 129 -32.45 4.31 -20.96
N VAL A 130 -32.80 3.25 -21.68
CA VAL A 130 -33.68 3.37 -22.86
C VAL A 130 -35.03 3.97 -22.48
N THR A 131 -35.62 3.53 -21.37
CA THR A 131 -36.89 4.08 -20.88
C THR A 131 -36.75 5.56 -20.52
N GLN A 132 -35.65 5.95 -19.88
CA GLN A 132 -35.37 7.33 -19.53
C GLN A 132 -35.20 8.21 -20.79
N GLU A 133 -34.43 7.76 -21.78
CA GLU A 133 -34.26 8.45 -23.06
C GLU A 133 -35.59 8.60 -23.82
N HIS A 134 -36.43 7.58 -23.75
CA HIS A 134 -37.75 7.66 -24.36
C HIS A 134 -38.63 8.72 -23.68
N LEU A 135 -38.62 8.78 -22.34
CA LEU A 135 -39.36 9.78 -21.58
C LEU A 135 -38.83 11.20 -21.82
N THR A 136 -37.51 11.39 -21.90
CA THR A 136 -36.94 12.72 -22.20
C THR A 136 -37.33 13.18 -23.61
N MET A 137 -37.31 12.29 -24.60
CA MET A 137 -37.70 12.60 -25.97
C MET A 137 -39.21 12.94 -26.10
N GLN A 138 -40.08 12.21 -25.39
CA GLN A 138 -41.51 12.53 -25.34
C GLN A 138 -41.77 13.89 -24.68
N ASN A 139 -41.09 14.20 -23.58
CA ASN A 139 -41.23 15.48 -22.89
C ASN A 139 -40.77 16.65 -23.76
N LEU A 140 -39.61 16.52 -24.43
CA LEU A 140 -39.13 17.51 -25.39
C LEU A 140 -40.15 17.74 -26.51
N SER A 141 -40.65 16.65 -27.11
CA SER A 141 -41.64 16.72 -28.19
C SER A 141 -42.96 17.36 -27.76
N ARG A 142 -43.38 17.19 -26.50
CA ARG A 142 -44.55 17.87 -25.93
C ARG A 142 -44.32 19.37 -25.78
N VAL A 143 -43.14 19.78 -25.33
CA VAL A 143 -42.78 21.22 -25.22
C VAL A 143 -42.80 21.88 -26.60
N TYR A 144 -42.18 21.27 -27.61
CA TYR A 144 -42.17 21.80 -28.98
C TYR A 144 -43.56 21.88 -29.63
N ARG A 145 -44.52 21.05 -29.20
CA ARG A 145 -45.88 21.04 -29.75
C ARG A 145 -46.81 22.10 -29.13
N LEU A 146 -46.39 22.71 -28.01
CA LEU A 146 -47.15 23.73 -27.27
C LEU A 146 -46.65 25.17 -27.54
N GLN A 147 -45.64 25.34 -28.40
CA GLN A 147 -45.18 26.61 -28.95
C GLN A 147 -45.70 26.80 -30.38
#